data_AF-A0A1D3KZ04-F1
#
_entry.id   AF-A0A1D3KZ04-F1
#
_cell.length_a   1.000
_cell.length_b   1.000
_cell.length_c   1.000
_cell.angle_alpha   90.00
_cell.angle_beta   90.00
_cell.angle_gamma   90.00
#
_symmetry.space_group_name_H-M   'P 1'
#
loop_
_entity.id
_entity.type
_entity.pdbx_description
1 polymer ?
#
loop_
_entity_poly.entity_id
_entity_poly.type
_entity_poly.pdbx_seq_one_letter_code
_entity_poly.pdbx_strand_id
1 'polypeptide(L)'
;MILDFIREYFIYLHPGYTVLNTVVFGIILGIFVILIIKMFQHIKKDPEDLFIPLIPFIFFGSGARALVDNGIYPLTYILVTPGIYFLTGFTAIATVLASVYIEKKTNIDYRYTIFTVGALMCVPNIFYMGPINFTAFFQVIGIWALISAPFVLLRNKWSLIKDKFNLGILLAHIFDASSTYIAVDFYGYGEQHVLPNALTQLTGTAFVMYPLKIVIIISALYVIDTYIEDKTIRNMLKLAIFILGLAPGLRNFLSLSMGTF
;
A
#
# COMPACT_ATOMS: atom_id res chain seq x y z
N MET A 1 -13.12 -20.02 -22.25
CA MET A 1 -14.13 -18.94 -22.16
C MET A 1 -14.06 -18.17 -20.83
N ILE A 2 -14.36 -18.76 -19.66
CA ILE A 2 -14.25 -18.04 -18.36
C ILE A 2 -12.78 -17.79 -17.98
N LEU A 3 -11.89 -18.77 -18.18
CA LEU A 3 -10.46 -18.61 -17.92
C LEU A 3 -9.80 -17.56 -18.83
N ASP A 4 -10.26 -17.46 -20.08
CA ASP A 4 -9.77 -16.45 -21.04
C ASP A 4 -10.26 -15.05 -20.66
N PHE A 5 -11.52 -14.93 -20.25
CA PHE A 5 -12.07 -13.70 -19.69
C PHE A 5 -11.32 -13.26 -18.41
N ILE A 6 -11.01 -14.22 -17.51
CA ILE A 6 -10.22 -13.93 -16.32
C ILE A 6 -8.80 -13.47 -16.69
N ARG A 7 -8.20 -14.09 -17.71
CA ARG A 7 -6.88 -13.70 -18.21
C ARG A 7 -6.84 -12.32 -18.85
N GLU A 8 -7.82 -12.02 -19.70
CA GLU A 8 -7.89 -10.78 -20.46
C GLU A 8 -8.23 -9.58 -19.58
N TYR A 9 -9.17 -9.76 -18.66
CA TYR A 9 -9.64 -8.66 -17.81
C TYR A 9 -8.88 -8.65 -16.49
N PHE A 10 -8.79 -9.74 -15.73
CA PHE A 10 -8.33 -9.66 -14.34
C PHE A 10 -6.85 -9.94 -14.09
N ILE A 11 -6.17 -10.58 -15.03
CA ILE A 11 -4.77 -10.92 -14.89
C ILE A 11 -3.93 -9.86 -15.62
N TYR A 12 -3.07 -9.20 -14.85
CA TYR A 12 -2.22 -8.15 -15.36
C TYR A 12 -0.97 -8.73 -16.05
N LEU A 13 -1.13 -9.13 -17.32
CA LEU A 13 -0.02 -9.42 -18.24
C LEU A 13 0.22 -8.27 -19.25
N HIS A 14 -0.68 -7.27 -19.28
CA HIS A 14 -0.60 -6.08 -20.12
C HIS A 14 -0.65 -4.80 -19.27
N PRO A 15 -0.05 -3.68 -19.74
CA PRO A 15 0.02 -2.45 -18.97
C PRO A 15 -1.34 -1.73 -18.89
N GLY A 16 -1.80 -1.47 -17.68
CA GLY A 16 -2.90 -0.54 -17.33
C GLY A 16 -4.06 -1.21 -16.61
N TYR A 17 -4.62 -0.57 -15.58
CA TYR A 17 -5.90 -0.99 -15.00
C TYR A 17 -7.04 -0.50 -15.90
N THR A 18 -8.01 -1.38 -16.17
CA THR A 18 -9.28 -0.99 -16.81
C THR A 18 -10.27 -0.49 -15.76
N VAL A 19 -11.32 0.21 -16.21
CA VAL A 19 -12.45 0.61 -15.34
C VAL A 19 -13.07 -0.62 -14.69
N LEU A 20 -13.29 -1.70 -15.48
CA LEU A 20 -13.86 -2.95 -14.99
C LEU A 20 -13.03 -3.53 -13.85
N ASN A 21 -11.71 -3.67 -14.04
CA ASN A 21 -10.83 -4.23 -13.01
C ASN A 21 -10.81 -3.38 -11.76
N THR A 22 -10.77 -2.06 -11.93
CA THR A 22 -10.76 -1.10 -10.82
C THR A 22 -12.02 -1.27 -9.97
N VAL A 23 -13.19 -1.35 -10.60
CA VAL A 23 -14.47 -1.55 -9.91
C VAL A 23 -14.52 -2.91 -9.21
N VAL A 24 -14.15 -3.99 -9.89
CA VAL A 24 -14.21 -5.34 -9.32
C VAL A 24 -13.22 -5.51 -8.17
N PHE A 25 -11.98 -5.04 -8.31
CA PHE A 25 -11.01 -5.07 -7.20
C PHE A 25 -11.46 -4.19 -6.04
N GLY A 26 -12.12 -3.06 -6.30
CA GLY A 26 -12.75 -2.24 -5.27
C GLY A 26 -13.85 -2.98 -4.49
N ILE A 27 -14.74 -3.70 -5.20
CA ILE A 27 -15.80 -4.51 -4.58
C ILE A 27 -15.19 -5.65 -3.76
N ILE A 28 -14.23 -6.38 -4.32
CA ILE A 28 -13.52 -7.47 -3.63
C ILE A 28 -12.88 -6.93 -2.35
N LEU A 29 -12.15 -5.82 -2.43
CA LEU A 29 -11.54 -5.17 -1.27
C LEU A 29 -12.58 -4.80 -0.22
N GLY A 30 -13.71 -4.20 -0.61
CA GLY A 30 -14.79 -3.85 0.30
C GLY A 30 -15.35 -5.07 1.06
N ILE A 31 -15.55 -6.19 0.37
CA ILE A 31 -15.96 -7.46 1.00
C ILE A 31 -14.89 -7.94 2.00
N PHE A 32 -13.62 -7.94 1.60
CA PHE A 32 -12.52 -8.33 2.49
C PHE A 32 -12.42 -7.44 3.73
N VAL A 33 -12.57 -6.12 3.59
CA VAL A 33 -12.56 -5.18 4.73
C VAL A 33 -13.69 -5.52 5.70
N ILE A 34 -14.91 -5.80 5.22
CA ILE A 34 -16.03 -6.20 6.08
C ILE A 34 -15.75 -7.52 6.81
N LEU A 35 -15.17 -8.51 6.11
CA LEU A 35 -14.79 -9.79 6.72
C LEU A 35 -13.73 -9.59 7.81
N ILE A 36 -12.73 -8.74 7.55
CA ILE A 36 -11.66 -8.42 8.49
C ILE A 36 -12.21 -7.64 9.69
N ILE A 37 -13.14 -6.69 9.51
CA ILE A 37 -13.83 -6.01 10.61
C ILE A 37 -14.46 -7.04 11.56
N LYS A 38 -15.25 -7.98 11.02
CA LYS A 38 -15.88 -9.04 11.82
C LYS A 38 -14.85 -9.91 12.54
N MET A 39 -13.73 -10.22 11.88
CA MET A 39 -12.62 -10.94 12.49
C MET A 39 -12.04 -10.16 13.68
N PHE A 40 -11.77 -8.86 13.54
CA PHE A 40 -11.24 -8.02 14.61
C PHE A 40 -12.19 -7.87 15.79
N GLN A 41 -13.50 -7.72 15.51
CA GLN A 41 -14.53 -7.73 16.54
C GLN A 41 -14.55 -9.06 17.32
N HIS A 42 -14.33 -10.19 16.64
CA HIS A 42 -14.30 -11.51 17.28
C HIS A 42 -13.03 -11.73 18.14
N ILE A 43 -11.85 -11.36 17.63
CA ILE A 43 -10.59 -11.49 18.39
C ILE A 43 -10.41 -10.41 19.47
N LYS A 44 -11.27 -9.38 19.49
CA LYS A 44 -11.27 -8.26 20.45
C LYS A 44 -9.93 -7.50 20.47
N LYS A 45 -9.37 -7.23 19.29
CA LYS A 45 -8.16 -6.41 19.11
C LYS A 45 -8.50 -5.17 18.29
N ASP A 46 -7.67 -4.14 18.40
CA ASP A 46 -7.84 -2.91 17.63
C ASP A 46 -7.04 -3.01 16.31
N PRO A 47 -7.66 -2.75 15.13
CA PRO A 47 -6.93 -2.69 13.88
C PRO A 47 -5.80 -1.65 13.86
N GLU A 48 -5.92 -0.55 14.60
CA GLU A 48 -4.88 0.48 14.69
C GLU A 48 -3.54 -0.08 15.22
N ASP A 49 -3.61 -1.11 16.06
CA ASP A 49 -2.42 -1.78 16.61
C ASP A 49 -1.56 -2.45 15.53
N LEU A 50 -2.14 -2.72 14.34
CA LEU A 50 -1.44 -3.30 13.21
C LEU A 50 -0.74 -2.26 12.32
N PHE A 51 -0.90 -0.96 12.60
CA PHE A 51 -0.33 0.11 11.79
C PHE A 51 1.18 -0.04 11.51
N ILE A 52 1.96 -0.41 12.53
CA ILE A 52 3.40 -0.67 12.39
C ILE A 52 3.70 -2.15 12.09
N PRO A 53 3.10 -3.14 12.79
CA PRO A 53 3.40 -4.55 12.56
C PRO A 53 3.18 -5.05 11.13
N LEU A 54 2.27 -4.45 10.36
CA LEU A 54 2.03 -4.85 8.97
C LEU A 54 3.00 -4.25 7.96
N ILE A 55 3.79 -3.23 8.31
CA ILE A 55 4.72 -2.59 7.37
C ILE A 55 5.65 -3.60 6.68
N PRO A 56 6.26 -4.58 7.37
CA PRO A 56 7.07 -5.60 6.71
C PRO A 56 6.28 -6.48 5.73
N PHE A 57 5.01 -6.81 6.02
CA PHE A 57 4.18 -7.54 5.06
C PHE A 57 3.89 -6.70 3.80
N ILE A 58 3.60 -5.41 3.96
CA ILE A 58 3.41 -4.49 2.84
C ILE A 58 4.71 -4.41 2.02
N PHE A 59 5.86 -4.28 2.68
CA PHE A 59 7.16 -4.27 2.03
C PHE A 59 7.45 -5.59 1.28
N PHE A 60 7.12 -6.74 1.87
CA PHE A 60 7.24 -8.04 1.20
C PHE A 60 6.42 -8.10 -0.08
N GLY A 61 5.12 -7.80 -0.01
CA GLY A 61 4.23 -7.87 -1.17
C GLY A 61 4.62 -6.89 -2.27
N SER A 62 4.89 -5.64 -1.91
CA SER A 62 5.33 -4.60 -2.84
C SER A 62 6.71 -4.88 -3.43
N GLY A 63 7.66 -5.35 -2.61
CA GLY A 63 9.02 -5.68 -3.04
C GLY A 63 9.07 -6.89 -3.96
N ALA A 64 8.33 -7.96 -3.66
CA ALA A 64 8.22 -9.12 -4.55
C ALA A 64 7.64 -8.72 -5.91
N ARG A 65 6.62 -7.83 -5.91
CA ARG A 65 6.07 -7.29 -7.15
C ARG A 65 7.07 -6.42 -7.91
N ALA A 66 7.85 -5.59 -7.21
CA ALA A 66 8.89 -4.74 -7.80
C ALA A 66 10.05 -5.54 -8.40
N LEU A 67 10.41 -6.67 -7.79
CA LEU A 67 11.40 -7.62 -8.33
C LEU A 67 10.91 -8.26 -9.63
N VAL A 68 9.61 -8.53 -9.76
CA VAL A 68 9.02 -8.99 -11.04
C VAL A 68 9.03 -7.87 -12.08
N ASP A 69 8.71 -6.63 -11.70
CA ASP A 69 8.76 -5.48 -12.63
C ASP A 69 10.16 -5.26 -13.22
N ASN A 70 11.22 -5.58 -12.47
CA ASN A 70 12.62 -5.50 -12.92
C ASN A 70 13.16 -6.81 -13.52
N GLY A 71 12.31 -7.81 -13.76
CA GLY A 71 12.72 -9.08 -14.39
C GLY A 71 13.63 -9.97 -13.52
N ILE A 72 13.79 -9.67 -12.23
CA ILE A 72 14.59 -10.47 -11.29
C ILE A 72 13.79 -11.71 -10.86
N TYR A 73 12.52 -11.53 -10.50
CA TYR A 73 11.60 -12.63 -10.25
C TYR A 73 10.81 -12.99 -11.50
N PRO A 74 10.45 -14.28 -11.69
CA PRO A 74 9.73 -14.72 -12.86
C PRO A 74 8.30 -14.17 -12.87
N LEU A 75 7.83 -13.80 -14.06
CA LEU A 75 6.45 -13.38 -14.31
C LEU A 75 5.50 -14.57 -14.14
N THR A 76 4.96 -14.74 -12.94
CA THR A 76 4.01 -15.82 -12.60
C THR A 76 2.72 -15.23 -12.03
N TYR A 77 1.61 -15.96 -12.17
CA TYR A 77 0.29 -15.53 -11.67
C TYR A 77 0.27 -15.21 -10.16
N ILE A 78 1.16 -15.84 -9.39
CA ILE A 78 1.26 -15.65 -7.94
C ILE A 78 1.99 -14.35 -7.59
N LEU A 79 3.00 -13.96 -8.39
CA LEU A 79 3.84 -12.81 -8.09
C LEU A 79 3.36 -11.50 -8.75
N VAL A 80 2.36 -11.58 -9.64
CA VAL A 80 1.69 -10.41 -10.23
C VAL A 80 0.35 -10.11 -9.54
N THR A 81 -0.22 -8.95 -9.85
CA THR A 81 -1.56 -8.57 -9.39
C THR A 81 -2.64 -9.41 -10.08
N PRO A 82 -3.69 -9.87 -9.36
CA PRO A 82 -3.92 -9.68 -7.92
C PRO A 82 -3.26 -10.73 -7.01
N GLY A 83 -2.64 -11.77 -7.58
CA GLY A 83 -2.06 -12.91 -6.87
C GLY A 83 -1.15 -12.55 -5.70
N ILE A 84 -0.20 -11.63 -5.89
CA ILE A 84 0.77 -11.27 -4.85
C ILE A 84 0.12 -10.59 -3.64
N TYR A 85 -0.93 -9.79 -3.89
CA TYR A 85 -1.68 -9.12 -2.83
C TYR A 85 -2.59 -10.10 -2.08
N PHE A 86 -3.15 -11.10 -2.77
CA PHE A 86 -3.85 -12.19 -2.09
C PHE A 86 -2.89 -13.03 -1.24
N LEU A 87 -1.74 -13.43 -1.78
CA LEU A 87 -0.73 -14.18 -1.04
C LEU A 87 -0.30 -13.41 0.22
N THR A 88 0.05 -12.14 0.06
CA THR A 88 0.48 -11.27 1.17
C THR A 88 -0.66 -11.04 2.18
N GLY A 89 -1.88 -10.78 1.70
CA GLY A 89 -3.05 -10.55 2.54
C GLY A 89 -3.44 -11.78 3.36
N PHE A 90 -3.52 -12.96 2.73
CA PHE A 90 -3.86 -14.20 3.43
C PHE A 90 -2.78 -14.63 4.41
N THR A 91 -1.50 -14.48 4.05
CA THR A 91 -0.39 -14.77 4.98
C THR A 91 -0.38 -13.80 6.17
N ALA A 92 -0.65 -12.51 5.95
CA ALA A 92 -0.81 -11.53 7.02
C ALA A 92 -1.98 -11.90 7.94
N ILE A 93 -3.16 -12.20 7.39
CA ILE A 93 -4.35 -12.61 8.18
C ILE A 93 -4.06 -13.88 8.99
N ALA A 94 -3.46 -14.90 8.38
CA ALA A 94 -3.09 -16.14 9.07
C ALA A 94 -2.09 -15.84 10.20
N THR A 95 -1.13 -14.95 9.99
CA THR A 95 -0.16 -14.54 11.00
C THR A 95 -0.82 -13.77 12.14
N VAL A 96 -1.77 -12.87 11.85
CA VAL A 96 -2.55 -12.16 12.87
C VAL A 96 -3.31 -13.16 13.75
N LEU A 97 -4.04 -14.10 13.15
CA LEU A 97 -4.78 -15.12 13.90
C LEU A 97 -3.86 -16.02 14.74
N ALA A 98 -2.76 -16.49 14.16
CA ALA A 98 -1.77 -17.31 14.85
C ALA A 98 -1.11 -16.54 16.01
N SER A 99 -0.71 -15.28 15.79
CA SER A 99 -0.07 -14.44 16.79
C SER A 99 -0.98 -14.17 18.00
N VAL A 100 -2.28 -13.90 17.75
CA VAL A 100 -3.26 -13.74 18.84
C VAL A 100 -3.51 -15.05 19.59
N TYR A 101 -3.46 -16.19 18.91
CA TYR A 101 -3.53 -17.49 19.57
C TYR A 101 -2.29 -17.79 20.44
N ILE A 102 -1.10 -17.45 19.94
CA ILE A 102 0.17 -17.61 20.65
C ILE A 102 0.26 -16.70 21.86
N GLU A 103 -0.17 -15.44 21.74
CA GLU A 103 -0.21 -14.46 22.84
C GLU A 103 -0.97 -15.02 24.05
N LYS A 104 -2.13 -15.66 23.81
CA LYS A 104 -2.93 -16.30 24.86
C LYS A 104 -2.20 -17.40 25.63
N LYS A 105 -1.15 -18.01 25.06
CA LYS A 105 -0.39 -19.11 25.67
C LYS A 105 0.98 -18.70 26.21
N THR A 106 1.57 -17.64 25.67
CA THR A 106 3.00 -17.33 25.87
C THR A 106 3.25 -15.94 26.45
N ASN A 107 2.21 -15.12 26.59
CA ASN A 107 2.31 -13.71 27.03
C ASN A 107 3.21 -12.82 26.13
N ILE A 108 3.58 -13.31 24.95
CA ILE A 108 4.29 -12.53 23.93
C ILE A 108 3.27 -11.68 23.19
N ASP A 109 3.45 -10.36 23.17
CA ASP A 109 2.57 -9.45 22.43
C ASP A 109 2.55 -9.84 20.94
N TYR A 110 1.34 -10.09 20.44
CA TYR A 110 1.07 -10.52 19.07
C TYR A 110 1.69 -9.59 18.01
N ARG A 111 1.85 -8.29 18.31
CA ARG A 111 2.42 -7.28 17.42
C ARG A 111 3.87 -7.60 17.04
N TYR A 112 4.68 -8.06 17.99
CA TYR A 112 6.08 -8.42 17.72
C TYR A 112 6.17 -9.66 16.84
N THR A 113 5.29 -10.65 17.08
CA THR A 113 5.20 -11.86 16.25
C THR A 113 4.86 -11.51 14.81
N ILE A 114 3.86 -10.65 14.58
CA ILE A 114 3.48 -10.20 13.23
C ILE A 114 4.65 -9.49 12.56
N PHE A 115 5.26 -8.50 13.23
CA PHE A 115 6.39 -7.77 12.67
C PHE A 115 7.55 -8.69 12.30
N THR A 116 7.90 -9.62 13.20
CA THR A 116 9.01 -10.56 13.02
C THR A 116 8.78 -11.48 11.84
N VAL A 117 7.59 -12.09 11.73
CA VAL A 117 7.25 -12.96 10.60
C VAL A 117 7.31 -12.18 9.28
N GLY A 118 6.72 -10.98 9.22
CA GLY A 118 6.78 -10.14 8.02
C GLY A 118 8.21 -9.73 7.66
N ALA A 119 9.05 -9.41 8.64
CA ALA A 119 10.45 -9.07 8.42
C ALA A 119 11.25 -10.26 7.88
N LEU A 120 11.01 -11.47 8.41
CA LEU A 120 11.59 -12.70 7.88
C LEU A 120 11.15 -12.98 6.44
N MET A 121 9.89 -12.71 6.10
CA MET A 121 9.40 -12.82 4.72
C MET A 121 10.06 -11.83 3.77
N CYS A 122 10.58 -10.70 4.25
CA CYS A 122 11.32 -9.75 3.41
C CYS A 122 12.73 -10.23 3.04
N VAL A 123 13.30 -11.19 3.78
CA VAL A 123 14.70 -11.63 3.60
C VAL A 123 15.00 -12.08 2.16
N PRO A 124 14.18 -12.94 1.51
CA PRO A 124 14.42 -13.29 0.12
C PRO A 124 14.44 -12.07 -0.79
N ASN A 125 13.47 -11.14 -0.64
CA ASN A 125 13.41 -9.96 -1.49
C ASN A 125 14.65 -9.07 -1.33
N ILE A 126 15.12 -8.89 -0.10
CA ILE A 126 16.34 -8.10 0.19
C ILE A 126 17.58 -8.78 -0.41
N PHE A 127 17.66 -10.10 -0.33
CA PHE A 127 18.78 -10.86 -0.88
C PHE A 127 18.86 -10.77 -2.40
N TYR A 128 17.71 -10.82 -3.08
CA TYR A 128 17.62 -10.68 -4.54
C TYR A 128 17.57 -9.23 -5.02
N MET A 129 17.48 -8.26 -4.10
CA MET A 129 17.48 -6.85 -4.47
C MET A 129 18.84 -6.50 -5.09
N GLY A 130 18.80 -6.05 -6.34
CA GLY A 130 19.99 -5.59 -7.06
C GLY A 130 20.60 -4.31 -6.45
N PRO A 131 21.64 -3.76 -7.09
CA PRO A 131 22.23 -2.49 -6.64
C PRO A 131 21.18 -1.36 -6.63
N ILE A 132 21.31 -0.49 -5.64
CA ILE A 132 20.38 0.63 -5.45
C ILE A 132 20.81 1.81 -6.32
N ASN A 133 19.91 2.30 -7.16
CA ASN A 133 20.05 3.60 -7.81
C ASN A 133 19.82 4.71 -6.78
N PHE A 134 20.91 5.18 -6.17
CA PHE A 134 20.85 6.24 -5.16
C PHE A 134 20.26 7.55 -5.68
N THR A 135 20.42 7.86 -6.97
CA THR A 135 19.84 9.08 -7.57
C THR A 135 18.33 9.02 -7.51
N ALA A 136 17.73 7.95 -8.04
CA ALA A 136 16.29 7.74 -8.01
C ALA A 136 15.76 7.68 -6.56
N PHE A 137 16.48 6.95 -5.70
CA PHE A 137 16.15 6.82 -4.28
C PHE A 137 16.05 8.20 -3.60
N PHE A 138 17.09 9.03 -3.73
CA PHE A 138 17.11 10.35 -3.09
C PHE A 138 16.16 11.35 -3.74
N GLN A 139 15.87 11.23 -5.04
CA GLN A 139 14.84 12.05 -5.68
C GLN A 139 13.45 11.79 -5.09
N VAL A 140 13.06 10.51 -4.96
CA VAL A 140 11.75 10.14 -4.38
C VAL A 140 11.69 10.55 -2.91
N ILE A 141 12.69 10.22 -2.11
CA ILE A 141 12.72 10.57 -0.67
C ILE A 141 12.77 12.09 -0.47
N GLY A 142 13.53 12.81 -1.31
CA GLY A 142 13.68 14.25 -1.26
C GLY A 142 12.37 14.98 -1.55
N ILE A 143 11.68 14.64 -2.64
CA ILE A 143 10.39 15.26 -2.96
C ILE A 143 9.31 14.87 -1.96
N TRP A 144 9.29 13.61 -1.52
CA TRP A 144 8.37 13.15 -0.48
C TRP A 144 8.55 13.94 0.81
N ALA A 145 9.79 14.10 1.28
CA ALA A 145 10.10 14.87 2.48
C ALA A 145 9.70 16.35 2.33
N LEU A 146 9.98 16.95 1.17
CA LEU A 146 9.63 18.35 0.88
C LEU A 146 8.12 18.59 0.94
N ILE A 147 7.33 17.75 0.26
CA ILE A 147 5.86 17.89 0.20
C ILE A 147 5.21 17.49 1.53
N SER A 148 5.82 16.57 2.27
CA SER A 148 5.32 16.12 3.58
C SER A 148 5.64 17.10 4.71
N ALA A 149 6.69 17.93 4.58
CA ALA A 149 7.16 18.83 5.63
C ALA A 149 6.06 19.77 6.18
N PRO A 150 5.23 20.44 5.35
CA PRO A 150 4.14 21.29 5.87
C PRO A 150 3.17 20.52 6.78
N PHE A 151 2.80 19.30 6.40
CA PHE A 151 1.86 18.48 7.18
C PHE A 151 2.49 18.01 8.50
N VAL A 152 3.76 17.62 8.49
CA VAL A 152 4.48 17.20 9.70
C VAL A 152 4.70 18.38 10.65
N LEU A 153 5.09 19.55 10.14
CA LEU A 153 5.37 20.74 10.95
C LEU A 153 4.08 21.37 11.51
N LEU A 154 3.00 21.37 10.73
CA LEU A 154 1.72 21.97 11.11
C LEU A 154 0.76 20.99 11.80
N ARG A 155 1.15 19.72 12.00
CA ARG A 155 0.28 18.69 12.59
C ARG A 155 -0.38 19.10 13.90
N ASN A 156 0.32 19.83 14.77
CA ASN A 156 -0.20 20.23 16.08
C ASN A 156 -1.27 21.32 15.98
N LYS A 157 -1.37 22.00 14.83
CA LYS A 157 -2.35 23.06 14.57
C LYS A 157 -3.62 22.55 13.90
N TRP A 158 -3.62 21.32 13.38
CA TRP A 158 -4.74 20.76 12.65
C TRP A 158 -5.24 19.48 13.30
N SER A 159 -6.47 19.51 13.81
CA SER A 159 -7.10 18.42 14.58
C SER A 159 -7.07 17.08 13.86
N LEU A 160 -7.30 17.06 12.54
CA LEU A 160 -7.38 15.83 11.76
C LEU A 160 -6.03 15.09 11.67
N ILE A 161 -4.93 15.81 11.43
CA ILE A 161 -3.59 15.21 11.25
C ILE A 161 -2.73 15.26 12.52
N LYS A 162 -3.28 15.78 13.62
CA LYS A 162 -2.62 15.74 14.94
C LYS A 162 -2.36 14.30 15.38
N ASP A 163 -3.33 13.43 15.07
CA ASP A 163 -3.26 11.99 15.25
C ASP A 163 -2.17 11.36 14.36
N LYS A 164 -1.36 10.48 14.94
CA LYS A 164 -0.23 9.85 14.25
C LYS A 164 -0.68 8.88 13.17
N PHE A 165 -1.83 8.22 13.37
CA PHE A 165 -2.34 7.26 12.41
C PHE A 165 -2.85 7.98 11.16
N ASN A 166 -3.62 9.05 11.32
CA ASN A 166 -4.05 9.92 10.22
C ASN A 166 -2.88 10.56 9.46
N LEU A 167 -1.89 11.09 10.19
CA LEU A 167 -0.69 11.64 9.57
C LEU A 167 0.04 10.56 8.77
N GLY A 168 0.22 9.37 9.33
CA GLY A 168 0.86 8.24 8.66
C GLY A 168 0.17 7.83 7.37
N ILE A 169 -1.17 7.82 7.35
CA ILE A 169 -1.98 7.56 6.15
C ILE A 169 -1.71 8.62 5.08
N LEU A 170 -1.76 9.90 5.45
CA LEU A 170 -1.47 10.98 4.52
C LEU A 170 -0.05 10.88 3.95
N LEU A 171 0.94 10.63 4.80
CA LEU A 171 2.34 10.48 4.40
C LEU A 171 2.56 9.29 3.45
N ALA A 172 1.85 8.17 3.66
CA ALA A 172 1.90 7.02 2.76
C ALA A 172 1.36 7.34 1.35
N HIS A 173 0.28 8.14 1.26
CA HIS A 173 -0.26 8.56 -0.03
C HIS A 173 0.61 9.63 -0.70
N ILE A 174 1.19 10.55 0.05
CA ILE A 174 2.18 11.50 -0.49
C ILE A 174 3.40 10.72 -1.00
N PHE A 175 3.83 9.66 -0.31
CA PHE A 175 4.93 8.80 -0.76
C PHE A 175 4.61 8.12 -2.09
N ASP A 176 3.40 7.59 -2.25
CA ASP A 176 2.96 7.04 -3.54
C ASP A 176 2.97 8.09 -4.66
N ALA A 177 2.37 9.27 -4.44
CA ALA A 177 2.45 10.39 -5.41
C ALA A 177 3.90 10.76 -5.74
N SER A 178 4.79 10.76 -4.75
CA SER A 178 6.21 11.09 -4.93
C SER A 178 6.91 10.07 -5.82
N SER A 179 6.73 8.78 -5.52
CA SER A 179 7.31 7.71 -6.31
C SER A 179 6.79 7.70 -7.75
N THR A 180 5.49 7.94 -7.96
CA THR A 180 4.91 8.03 -9.30
C THR A 180 5.39 9.25 -10.05
N TYR A 181 5.39 10.43 -9.41
CA TYR A 181 5.85 11.67 -10.05
C TYR A 181 7.27 11.52 -10.57
N ILE A 182 8.18 11.00 -9.75
CA ILE A 182 9.56 10.77 -10.19
C ILE A 182 9.61 9.74 -11.31
N ALA A 183 8.93 8.60 -11.16
CA ALA A 183 8.97 7.54 -12.17
C ALA A 183 8.42 7.99 -13.54
N VAL A 184 7.28 8.69 -13.57
CA VAL A 184 6.62 9.11 -14.81
C VAL A 184 7.37 10.26 -15.48
N ASP A 185 7.66 11.32 -14.73
CA ASP A 185 8.17 12.56 -15.32
C ASP A 185 9.68 12.50 -15.63
N PHE A 186 10.46 11.66 -14.93
CA PHE A 186 11.93 11.65 -15.06
C PHE A 186 12.49 10.33 -15.60
N TYR A 187 11.74 9.22 -15.52
CA TYR A 187 12.23 7.90 -15.90
C TYR A 187 11.37 7.20 -16.97
N GLY A 188 10.38 7.88 -17.54
CA GLY A 188 9.60 7.37 -18.67
C GLY A 188 8.62 6.24 -18.34
N TYR A 189 8.30 6.04 -17.06
CA TYR A 189 7.25 5.11 -16.66
C TYR A 189 5.85 5.66 -16.99
N GLY A 190 4.86 4.78 -17.07
CA GLY A 190 3.46 5.15 -17.28
C GLY A 190 2.61 4.92 -16.03
N GLU A 191 1.69 5.85 -15.76
CA GLU A 191 0.69 5.71 -14.70
C GLU A 191 -0.36 4.65 -15.08
N GLN A 192 -0.63 3.75 -14.14
CA GLN A 192 -1.41 2.53 -14.42
C GLN A 192 -2.88 2.66 -14.03
N HIS A 193 -3.23 3.53 -13.08
CA HIS A 193 -4.59 3.67 -12.59
C HIS A 193 -5.42 4.59 -13.47
N VAL A 194 -6.68 4.23 -13.71
CA VAL A 194 -7.57 4.93 -14.65
C VAL A 194 -7.65 6.43 -14.41
N LEU A 195 -8.02 6.85 -13.19
CA LEU A 195 -8.23 8.26 -12.87
C LEU A 195 -6.91 9.06 -12.83
N PRO A 196 -5.86 8.61 -12.11
CA PRO A 196 -4.55 9.26 -12.16
C PRO A 196 -3.98 9.37 -13.58
N ASN A 197 -4.06 8.31 -14.39
CA ASN A 197 -3.56 8.31 -15.77
C ASN A 197 -4.30 9.35 -16.63
N ALA A 198 -5.64 9.43 -16.51
CA ALA A 198 -6.42 10.44 -17.22
C ALA A 198 -5.99 11.88 -16.86
N LEU A 199 -5.74 12.16 -15.58
CA LEU A 199 -5.28 13.49 -15.14
C LEU A 199 -3.86 13.79 -15.59
N THR A 200 -2.95 12.81 -15.54
CA THR A 200 -1.58 12.94 -16.02
C THR A 200 -1.56 13.25 -17.52
N GLN A 201 -2.39 12.57 -18.33
CA GLN A 201 -2.51 12.84 -19.76
C GLN A 201 -3.05 14.25 -20.06
N LEU A 202 -3.99 14.74 -19.24
CA LEU A 202 -4.55 16.09 -19.40
C LEU A 202 -3.58 17.21 -19.00
N THR A 203 -2.75 16.98 -17.98
CA THR A 203 -1.85 18.00 -17.42
C THR A 203 -0.42 17.91 -17.95
N GLY A 204 -0.06 16.78 -18.57
CA GLY A 204 1.30 16.49 -19.06
C GLY A 204 2.29 16.10 -17.96
N THR A 205 1.84 15.93 -16.71
CA THR A 205 2.71 15.62 -15.55
C THR A 205 1.99 14.79 -14.50
N ALA A 206 2.68 13.83 -13.88
CA ALA A 206 2.15 13.09 -12.74
C ALA A 206 2.13 13.93 -11.44
N PHE A 207 2.63 15.17 -11.46
CA PHE A 207 2.54 16.08 -10.33
C PHE A 207 1.08 16.35 -9.88
N VAL A 208 0.12 16.23 -10.79
CA VAL A 208 -1.32 16.32 -10.50
C VAL A 208 -1.80 15.31 -9.45
N MET A 209 -1.06 14.23 -9.21
CA MET A 209 -1.40 13.22 -8.21
C MET A 209 -1.30 13.72 -6.77
N TYR A 210 -0.44 14.72 -6.49
CA TYR A 210 -0.35 15.30 -5.15
C TYR A 210 -1.67 15.92 -4.68
N PRO A 211 -2.23 16.95 -5.37
CA PRO A 211 -3.50 17.52 -4.96
C PRO A 211 -4.64 16.49 -4.99
N LEU A 212 -4.66 15.58 -5.98
CA LEU A 212 -5.65 14.51 -6.03
C LEU A 212 -5.65 13.66 -4.75
N LYS A 213 -4.50 13.10 -4.39
CA LYS A 213 -4.39 12.22 -3.22
C LYS A 213 -4.58 12.99 -1.93
N ILE A 214 -3.98 14.16 -1.78
CA ILE A 214 -4.10 14.97 -0.56
C ILE A 214 -5.58 15.29 -0.29
N VAL A 215 -6.32 15.80 -1.29
CA VAL A 215 -7.74 16.16 -1.12
C VAL A 215 -8.60 14.93 -0.82
N ILE A 216 -8.42 13.83 -1.57
CA ILE A 216 -9.20 12.61 -1.37
C ILE A 216 -8.95 12.03 0.03
N ILE A 217 -7.69 11.95 0.46
CA ILE A 217 -7.31 11.34 1.74
C ILE A 217 -7.75 12.20 2.92
N ILE A 218 -7.57 13.53 2.85
CA ILE A 218 -8.09 14.44 3.89
C ILE A 218 -9.61 14.28 4.01
N SER A 219 -10.32 14.27 2.89
CA SER A 219 -11.79 14.12 2.89
C SER A 219 -12.22 12.77 3.46
N ALA A 220 -11.55 11.68 3.06
CA ALA A 220 -11.85 10.34 3.56
C ALA A 220 -11.60 10.23 5.07
N LEU A 221 -10.46 10.74 5.56
CA LEU A 221 -10.14 10.75 6.99
C LEU A 221 -11.14 11.60 7.78
N TYR A 222 -11.53 12.77 7.26
CA TYR A 222 -12.54 13.62 7.89
C TYR A 222 -13.88 12.90 8.02
N VAL A 223 -14.35 12.24 6.95
CA VAL A 223 -15.60 11.48 6.96
C VAL A 223 -15.52 10.32 7.95
N ILE A 224 -14.41 9.58 7.95
CA ILE A 224 -14.21 8.43 8.83
C ILE A 224 -14.20 8.86 10.30
N ASP A 225 -13.49 9.94 10.64
CA ASP A 225 -13.39 10.40 12.04
C ASP A 225 -14.65 11.09 12.55
N THR A 226 -15.43 11.70 11.65
CA THR A 226 -16.64 12.43 12.04
C THR A 226 -17.86 11.52 12.14
N TYR A 227 -18.01 10.56 11.21
CA TYR A 227 -19.26 9.81 11.06
C TYR A 227 -19.18 8.34 11.49
N ILE A 228 -17.99 7.77 11.69
CA ILE A 228 -17.85 6.36 12.10
C ILE A 228 -17.59 6.27 13.60
N GLU A 229 -18.65 5.95 14.33
CA GLU A 229 -18.61 5.83 15.80
C GLU A 229 -17.85 4.57 16.26
N ASP A 230 -18.12 3.41 15.64
CA ASP A 230 -17.46 2.14 15.99
C ASP A 230 -15.95 2.24 15.75
N LYS A 231 -15.19 2.11 16.84
CA LYS A 231 -13.73 2.23 16.83
C LYS A 231 -13.07 1.19 15.93
N THR A 232 -13.56 -0.05 15.93
CA THR A 232 -12.99 -1.15 15.14
C THR A 232 -13.20 -0.90 13.65
N ILE A 233 -14.40 -0.48 13.25
CA ILE A 233 -14.72 -0.12 11.86
C ILE A 233 -13.85 1.07 11.44
N ARG A 234 -13.83 2.15 12.23
CA ARG A 234 -13.05 3.36 11.95
C ARG A 234 -11.57 3.04 11.73
N ASN A 235 -10.96 2.30 12.65
CA ASN A 235 -9.54 1.98 12.60
C ASN A 235 -9.22 0.98 11.48
N MET A 236 -10.14 0.05 11.13
CA MET A 236 -9.95 -0.84 10.00
C MET A 236 -10.03 -0.10 8.66
N LEU A 237 -10.96 0.84 8.50
CA LEU A 237 -11.04 1.68 7.29
C LEU A 237 -9.75 2.49 7.11
N LYS A 238 -9.27 3.11 8.19
CA LYS A 238 -7.98 3.82 8.20
C LYS A 238 -6.81 2.92 7.83
N LEU A 239 -6.73 1.72 8.40
CA LEU A 239 -5.68 0.76 8.09
C LEU A 239 -5.73 0.31 6.62
N ALA A 240 -6.92 0.10 6.06
CA ALA A 240 -7.08 -0.22 4.64
C ALA A 240 -6.58 0.93 3.75
N ILE A 241 -6.93 2.17 4.07
CA ILE A 241 -6.46 3.36 3.32
C ILE A 241 -4.94 3.50 3.44
N PHE A 242 -4.35 3.23 4.61
CA PHE A 242 -2.90 3.21 4.79
C PHE A 242 -2.22 2.22 3.85
N ILE A 243 -2.69 0.96 3.85
CA ILE A 243 -2.16 -0.10 3.00
C ILE A 243 -2.28 0.27 1.52
N LEU A 244 -3.44 0.81 1.10
CA LEU A 244 -3.68 1.26 -0.28
C LEU A 244 -2.76 2.40 -0.73
N GLY A 245 -2.23 3.20 0.20
CA GLY A 245 -1.23 4.23 -0.12
C GLY A 245 0.18 3.67 -0.12
N LEU A 246 0.55 2.95 0.94
CA LEU A 246 1.92 2.50 1.14
C LEU A 246 2.32 1.39 0.16
N ALA A 247 1.41 0.46 -0.17
CA ALA A 247 1.71 -0.66 -1.05
C ALA A 247 2.13 -0.24 -2.47
N PRO A 248 1.34 0.55 -3.22
CA PRO A 248 1.78 1.03 -4.53
C PRO A 248 3.01 1.95 -4.44
N GLY A 249 3.09 2.80 -3.41
CA GLY A 249 4.24 3.70 -3.25
C GLY A 249 5.54 2.95 -3.03
N LEU A 250 5.54 1.91 -2.19
CA LEU A 250 6.69 1.03 -2.01
C LEU A 250 7.02 0.25 -3.28
N ARG A 251 6.02 -0.24 -4.02
CA ARG A 251 6.28 -0.94 -5.28
C ARG A 251 6.98 -0.01 -6.26
N ASN A 252 6.44 1.18 -6.50
CA ASN A 252 7.00 2.15 -7.45
C ASN A 252 8.41 2.59 -7.02
N PHE A 253 8.57 2.93 -5.75
CA PHE A 253 9.85 3.33 -5.18
C PHE A 253 10.91 2.23 -5.31
N LEU A 254 10.57 1.00 -4.94
CA LEU A 254 11.48 -0.14 -5.02
C LEU A 254 11.76 -0.50 -6.48
N SER A 255 10.76 -0.46 -7.36
CA SER A 255 10.94 -0.72 -8.79
C SER A 255 11.91 0.28 -9.41
N LEU A 256 11.83 1.55 -9.02
CA LEU A 256 12.71 2.59 -9.53
C LEU A 256 14.11 2.56 -8.89
N SER A 257 14.17 2.20 -7.60
CA SER A 257 15.43 2.16 -6.85
C SER A 257 16.26 0.92 -7.17
N MET A 258 15.64 -0.20 -7.56
CA MET A 258 16.35 -1.38 -8.04
C MET A 258 16.87 -1.11 -9.46
N GLY A 259 18.16 -0.80 -9.58
CA GLY A 259 18.77 -0.47 -10.85
C GLY A 259 19.11 -1.72 -11.66
N THR A 260 18.36 -1.97 -12.73
CA THR A 260 18.91 -2.60 -13.93
C THR A 260 18.80 -1.59 -15.07
N PHE A 261 19.83 -0.75 -15.18
CA PHE A 261 20.14 0.01 -16.39
C PHE A 261 21.42 -0.58 -16.98
#